data_AF-A0A1Q9GM82-F1
#
_entry.id   AF-A0A1Q9GM82-F1
#
_cell.length_a   1.000
_cell.length_b   1.000
_cell.length_c   1.000
_cell.angle_alpha   90.00
_cell.angle_beta   90.00
_cell.angle_gamma   90.00
#
_symmetry.space_group_name_H-M   'P 1'
#
loop_
_entity.id
_entity.type
_entity.pdbx_description
1 polymer ?
#
loop_
_entity_poly.entity_id
_entity_poly.type
_entity_poly.pdbx_seq_one_letter_code
_entity_poly.pdbx_strand_id
1 'polypeptide(L)'
;MELPIRTLQRWLNKGIAEGDRRLTAKRPVPANKLSDDDVARILEICNREEYASLPPSQIVPRLADDNVYLASESTFYRVLKAHNQLHHRGRSQTPRKVKAPTSYTAEKPNQVWSWDITYCVPGVQGEHGCSN
;
A
#
# COMPACT_ATOMS: atom_id res chain seq x y z
N MET A 1 17.55 -31.51 -5.23
CA MET A 1 16.10 -31.23 -5.23
C MET A 1 15.40 -32.59 -5.14
N GLU A 2 15.22 -33.12 -3.94
CA GLU A 2 14.77 -34.50 -3.74
C GLU A 2 13.26 -34.57 -3.46
N LEU A 3 12.53 -35.27 -4.31
CA LEU A 3 11.11 -35.54 -4.11
C LEU A 3 10.95 -36.79 -3.22
N PRO A 4 10.17 -36.72 -2.12
CA PRO A 4 9.99 -37.87 -1.25
C PRO A 4 9.21 -38.99 -1.95
N ILE A 5 9.64 -40.24 -1.74
CA ILE A 5 9.13 -41.47 -2.40
C ILE A 5 7.60 -41.57 -2.41
N ARG A 6 6.91 -41.18 -1.33
CA ARG A 6 5.44 -41.21 -1.25
C ARG A 6 4.76 -40.27 -2.25
N THR A 7 5.39 -39.14 -2.57
CA THR A 7 4.88 -38.20 -3.58
C THR A 7 5.01 -38.80 -4.98
N LEU A 8 6.14 -39.44 -5.27
CA LEU A 8 6.39 -40.15 -6.54
C LEU A 8 5.40 -41.30 -6.74
N GLN A 9 5.22 -42.16 -5.72
CA GLN A 9 4.26 -43.27 -5.77
C GLN A 9 2.82 -42.78 -5.98
N ARG A 10 2.42 -41.68 -5.33
CA ARG A 10 1.09 -41.08 -5.52
C ARG A 10 0.86 -40.58 -6.94
N TRP A 11 1.89 -40.00 -7.57
CA TRP A 11 1.81 -39.54 -8.96
C TRP A 11 1.79 -40.71 -9.94
N LEU A 12 2.59 -41.74 -9.68
CA LEU A 12 2.63 -42.97 -10.48
C LEU A 12 1.28 -43.70 -10.48
N ASN A 13 0.67 -43.87 -9.30
CA ASN A 13 -0.62 -44.56 -9.14
C ASN A 13 -1.81 -43.79 -9.74
N LYS A 14 -1.69 -42.48 -9.97
CA LYS A 14 -2.73 -41.64 -10.58
C LYS A 14 -2.49 -41.34 -12.06
N GLY A 15 -1.52 -42.02 -12.68
CA GLY A 15 -1.08 -41.77 -14.04
C GLY A 15 -0.14 -40.56 -14.11
N ILE A 16 1.12 -40.81 -14.52
CA ILE A 16 2.17 -39.79 -14.65
C ILE A 16 1.79 -38.66 -15.64
N ALA A 17 0.79 -38.90 -16.50
CA ALA A 17 0.39 -38.00 -17.58
C ALA A 17 -0.09 -36.60 -17.12
N GLU A 18 -0.47 -36.41 -15.85
CA GLU A 18 -0.97 -35.12 -15.36
C GLU A 18 0.09 -34.21 -14.69
N GLY A 19 1.36 -34.62 -14.60
CA GLY A 19 2.45 -33.77 -14.07
C GLY A 19 2.26 -33.30 -12.61
N ASP A 20 2.92 -32.19 -12.22
CA ASP A 20 2.82 -31.62 -10.85
C ASP A 20 1.46 -30.96 -10.61
N ARG A 21 0.51 -31.73 -10.06
CA ARG A 21 -0.82 -31.23 -9.70
C ARG A 21 -0.84 -30.26 -8.52
N ARG A 22 0.28 -29.92 -7.87
CA ARG A 22 0.30 -28.86 -6.85
C ARG A 22 -0.11 -27.50 -7.44
N LEU A 23 0.22 -27.29 -8.71
CA LEU A 23 -0.15 -26.09 -9.46
C LEU A 23 -1.63 -26.09 -9.87
N THR A 24 -2.18 -27.27 -10.16
CA THR A 24 -3.56 -27.45 -10.68
C THR A 24 -4.58 -27.85 -9.60
N ALA A 25 -4.17 -27.94 -8.32
CA ALA A 25 -5.04 -28.36 -7.23
C ALA A 25 -6.15 -27.33 -6.99
N LYS A 26 -7.41 -27.71 -7.26
CA LYS A 26 -8.60 -26.93 -6.87
C LYS A 26 -8.69 -26.88 -5.34
N ARG A 27 -8.31 -25.74 -4.76
CA ARG A 27 -8.48 -25.49 -3.32
C ARG A 27 -9.93 -25.09 -3.04
N PRO A 28 -10.54 -25.60 -1.96
CA PRO A 28 -11.86 -25.14 -1.56
C PRO A 28 -11.81 -23.66 -1.20
N VAL A 29 -12.94 -22.98 -1.41
CA VAL A 29 -13.10 -21.58 -1.03
C VAL A 29 -12.96 -21.47 0.49
N PRO A 30 -12.15 -20.55 1.02
CA PRO A 30 -12.01 -20.39 2.47
C PRO A 30 -13.34 -19.98 3.09
N ALA A 31 -13.66 -20.51 4.28
CA ALA A 31 -14.89 -20.20 5.01
C ALA A 31 -15.02 -18.69 5.34
N ASN A 32 -13.89 -18.00 5.51
CA ASN A 32 -13.83 -16.56 5.78
C ASN A 32 -13.83 -15.72 4.50
N LYS A 33 -14.32 -16.27 3.37
CA LYS A 33 -14.49 -15.48 2.16
C LYS A 33 -15.60 -14.46 2.40
N LEU A 34 -15.27 -13.19 2.20
CA LEU A 34 -16.23 -12.09 2.27
C LEU A 34 -17.31 -12.30 1.21
N SER A 35 -18.58 -12.09 1.58
CA SER A 35 -19.70 -12.17 0.63
C SER A 35 -19.56 -11.06 -0.42
N ASP A 36 -20.07 -11.31 -1.63
CA ASP A 36 -20.10 -10.30 -2.68
C ASP A 36 -20.96 -9.09 -2.25
N ASP A 37 -21.98 -9.31 -1.40
CA ASP A 37 -22.82 -8.24 -0.83
C ASP A 37 -22.03 -7.35 0.14
N ASP A 38 -21.16 -7.94 0.96
CA ASP A 38 -20.32 -7.20 1.90
C ASP A 38 -19.26 -6.38 1.15
N VAL A 39 -18.70 -6.96 0.08
CA VAL A 39 -17.79 -6.26 -0.84
C VAL A 39 -18.49 -5.05 -1.46
N ALA A 40 -19.72 -5.22 -1.96
CA ALA A 40 -20.50 -4.11 -2.52
C ALA A 40 -20.77 -3.01 -1.49
N ARG A 41 -21.08 -3.39 -0.24
CA ARG A 41 -21.31 -2.43 0.85
C ARG A 41 -20.05 -1.64 1.21
N ILE A 42 -18.88 -2.29 1.23
CA ILE A 42 -17.58 -1.63 1.45
C ILE A 42 -17.31 -0.62 0.33
N LEU A 43 -17.54 -0.99 -0.92
CA LEU A 43 -17.35 -0.11 -2.07
C LEU A 43 -18.30 1.08 -2.03
N GLU A 44 -19.56 0.86 -1.70
CA GLU A 44 -20.55 1.93 -1.55
C GLU A 44 -20.08 2.97 -0.55
N ILE A 45 -19.69 2.54 0.66
CA ILE A 45 -19.18 3.43 1.71
C ILE A 45 -17.94 4.19 1.25
N CYS A 46 -16.97 3.50 0.62
CA CYS A 46 -15.74 4.13 0.14
C CYS A 46 -15.95 5.13 -1.02
N ASN A 47 -17.11 5.09 -1.70
CA ASN A 47 -17.45 5.99 -2.79
C ASN A 47 -18.44 7.10 -2.40
N ARG A 48 -18.95 7.10 -1.16
CA ARG A 48 -19.72 8.23 -0.61
C ARG A 48 -18.85 9.48 -0.56
N GLU A 49 -19.47 10.64 -0.76
CA GLU A 49 -18.78 11.94 -0.83
C GLU A 49 -17.91 12.23 0.40
N GLU A 50 -18.38 11.83 1.59
CA GLU A 50 -17.70 11.98 2.88
C GLU A 50 -16.37 11.19 2.95
N TYR A 51 -16.31 10.02 2.32
CA TYR A 51 -15.17 9.10 2.41
C TYR A 51 -14.38 8.98 1.10
N ALA A 52 -14.88 9.54 -0.02
CA ALA A 52 -14.29 9.40 -1.34
C ALA A 52 -12.82 9.82 -1.39
N SER A 53 -12.48 10.87 -0.66
CA SER A 53 -11.12 11.43 -0.58
C SER A 53 -10.26 10.86 0.55
N LEU A 54 -10.80 9.98 1.40
CA LEU A 54 -10.11 9.46 2.57
C LEU A 54 -9.50 8.07 2.30
N PRO A 55 -8.32 7.76 2.84
CA PRO A 55 -7.75 6.42 2.78
C PRO A 55 -8.46 5.46 3.76
N PRO A 56 -8.40 4.14 3.54
CA PRO A 56 -8.97 3.14 4.45
C PRO A 56 -8.53 3.28 5.91
N SER A 57 -7.29 3.70 6.16
CA SER A 57 -6.76 3.98 7.50
C SER A 57 -7.52 5.08 8.26
N GLN A 58 -8.24 5.95 7.55
CA GLN A 58 -9.07 7.01 8.11
C GLN A 58 -10.57 6.71 8.06
N ILE A 59 -11.01 5.83 7.14
CA ILE A 59 -12.40 5.41 7.01
C ILE A 59 -12.76 4.42 8.13
N VAL A 60 -11.91 3.42 8.37
CA VAL A 60 -12.19 2.36 9.34
C VAL A 60 -12.34 2.88 10.78
N PRO A 61 -11.48 3.79 11.28
CA PRO A 61 -11.69 4.40 12.59
C PRO A 61 -13.00 5.20 12.69
N ARG A 62 -13.34 5.99 11.65
CA ARG A 62 -14.60 6.75 11.64
C ARG A 62 -15.82 5.86 11.67
N LEU A 63 -15.82 4.77 10.90
CA LEU A 63 -16.90 3.79 10.95
C LEU A 63 -17.00 3.12 12.33
N ALA A 64 -15.86 2.88 12.99
CA ALA A 64 -15.84 2.35 14.34
C ALA A 64 -16.40 3.36 15.37
N ASP A 65 -16.11 4.66 15.21
CA ASP A 65 -16.70 5.73 16.02
C ASP A 65 -18.24 5.75 15.86
N ASP A 66 -18.74 5.48 14.65
CA ASP A 66 -20.17 5.34 14.33
C ASP A 66 -20.77 3.98 14.75
N ASN A 67 -20.01 3.13 15.46
CA ASN A 67 -20.37 1.75 15.84
C ASN A 67 -20.69 0.81 14.67
N VAL A 68 -20.18 1.08 13.47
CA VAL A 68 -20.38 0.26 12.27
C VAL A 68 -19.09 -0.51 11.95
N TYR A 69 -19.08 -1.83 12.18
CA TYR A 69 -17.97 -2.70 11.77
C TYR A 69 -18.33 -3.54 10.55
N LEU A 70 -17.70 -3.28 9.40
CA LEU A 70 -17.84 -4.11 8.20
C LEU A 70 -16.72 -5.15 8.08
N ALA A 71 -15.47 -4.70 8.18
CA ALA A 71 -14.30 -5.55 8.01
C ALA A 71 -13.03 -4.87 8.56
N SER A 72 -11.93 -5.63 8.62
CA SER A 72 -10.62 -5.09 8.98
C SER A 72 -10.06 -4.14 7.91
N GLU A 73 -9.16 -3.24 8.32
CA GLU A 73 -8.46 -2.31 7.41
C GLU A 73 -7.77 -3.04 6.24
N SER A 74 -7.11 -4.16 6.50
CA SER A 74 -6.47 -4.97 5.46
C SER A 74 -7.48 -5.51 4.44
N THR A 75 -8.71 -5.78 4.87
CA THR A 75 -9.80 -6.23 3.98
C THR A 75 -10.27 -5.09 3.08
N PHE A 76 -10.42 -3.88 3.61
CA PHE A 76 -10.71 -2.68 2.81
C PHE A 76 -9.65 -2.47 1.73
N TYR A 77 -8.36 -2.52 2.09
CA TYR A 77 -7.28 -2.41 1.09
C TYR A 77 -7.35 -3.51 0.03
N ARG A 78 -7.63 -4.76 0.42
CA ARG A 78 -7.75 -5.88 -0.52
C ARG A 78 -8.92 -5.70 -1.49
N VAL A 79 -10.08 -5.26 -0.99
CA VAL A 79 -11.27 -4.98 -1.81
C VAL A 79 -11.01 -3.83 -2.78
N LEU A 80 -10.51 -2.69 -2.29
CA LEU A 80 -10.20 -1.55 -3.14
C LEU A 80 -9.11 -1.86 -4.17
N LYS A 81 -8.12 -2.68 -3.82
CA LYS A 81 -7.11 -3.18 -4.78
C LYS A 81 -7.74 -4.04 -5.87
N ALA A 82 -8.63 -4.96 -5.50
CA ALA A 82 -9.31 -5.84 -6.47
C ALA A 82 -10.18 -5.04 -7.46
N HIS A 83 -10.79 -3.95 -7.01
CA HIS A 83 -11.60 -3.06 -7.85
C HIS A 83 -10.81 -1.91 -8.48
N ASN A 84 -9.48 -1.91 -8.40
CA ASN A 84 -8.61 -0.87 -8.93
C ASN A 84 -8.97 0.55 -8.45
N GLN A 85 -9.46 0.68 -7.22
CA GLN A 85 -9.85 1.95 -6.58
C GLN A 85 -8.84 2.43 -5.53
N LEU A 86 -7.65 1.80 -5.51
CA LEU A 86 -6.53 2.12 -4.65
C LEU A 86 -5.62 3.19 -5.30
N HIS A 87 -6.23 4.22 -5.86
CA HIS A 87 -5.53 5.38 -6.39
C HIS A 87 -5.29 6.41 -5.29
N HIS A 88 -4.46 7.43 -5.57
CA HIS A 88 -4.21 8.52 -4.62
C HIS A 88 -5.52 9.23 -4.27
N ARG A 89 -6.08 8.88 -3.11
CA ARG A 89 -7.23 9.55 -2.48
C ARG A 89 -6.67 10.68 -1.61
N GLY A 90 -6.82 11.92 -2.05
CA GLY A 90 -6.34 13.12 -1.36
C GLY A 90 -5.55 14.08 -2.26
N ARG A 91 -5.00 15.14 -1.66
CA ARG A 91 -4.24 16.20 -2.36
C ARG A 91 -2.83 15.79 -2.83
N SER A 92 -2.49 14.51 -2.74
CA SER A 92 -1.19 14.00 -3.20
C SER A 92 -1.16 14.10 -4.72
N GLN A 93 -0.43 15.08 -5.23
CA GLN A 93 -0.26 15.22 -6.67
C GLN A 93 0.51 14.02 -7.22
N THR A 94 0.11 13.55 -8.39
CA THR A 94 0.88 12.56 -9.14
C THR A 94 2.33 13.05 -9.27
N PRO A 95 3.33 12.17 -9.07
CA PRO A 95 4.73 12.54 -9.26
C PRO A 95 4.93 13.23 -10.61
N ARG A 96 5.32 14.50 -10.58
CA ARG A 96 5.60 15.26 -11.79
C ARG A 96 7.01 14.93 -12.25
N LYS A 97 7.19 14.69 -13.55
CA LYS A 97 8.53 14.64 -14.15
C LYS A 97 9.10 16.05 -14.16
N VAL A 98 9.95 16.38 -13.19
CA VAL A 98 10.67 17.66 -13.13
C VAL A 98 11.96 17.53 -13.93
N LYS A 99 12.29 18.53 -14.76
CA LYS A 99 13.59 18.58 -15.45
C LYS A 99 14.70 18.69 -14.41
N ALA A 100 15.85 18.09 -14.67
CA ALA A 100 17.02 18.25 -13.82
C ALA A 100 17.35 19.75 -13.69
N PRO A 101 17.70 20.23 -12.48
CA PRO A 101 18.07 21.63 -12.28
C PRO A 101 19.29 21.97 -13.12
N THR A 102 19.34 23.20 -13.64
CA THR A 102 20.51 23.73 -14.34
C THR A 102 21.68 23.80 -13.36
N SER A 103 22.74 23.05 -13.61
CA SER A 103 23.97 23.08 -12.81
C SER A 103 24.86 24.25 -13.25
N TYR A 104 25.40 24.99 -12.30
CA TYR A 104 26.41 26.03 -12.53
C TYR A 104 27.76 25.56 -11.97
N THR A 105 28.82 25.72 -12.76
CA THR A 105 30.20 25.38 -12.36
C THR A 105 31.01 26.67 -12.25
N ALA A 106 31.77 26.83 -11.18
CA ALA A 106 32.71 27.94 -10.99
C ALA A 106 34.14 27.48 -11.29
N GLU A 107 34.84 28.19 -12.16
CA GLU A 107 36.27 27.99 -12.44
C GLU A 107 37.15 29.00 -11.69
N LYS A 108 36.57 30.14 -11.26
CA LYS A 108 37.24 31.22 -10.55
C LYS A 108 36.39 31.72 -9.37
N PRO A 109 37.01 32.37 -8.36
CA PRO A 109 36.27 33.03 -7.28
C PRO A 109 35.25 34.03 -7.82
N ASN A 110 34.12 34.19 -7.12
CA ASN A 110 33.02 35.12 -7.42
C ASN A 110 32.19 34.85 -8.70
N GLN A 111 32.30 33.66 -9.31
CA GLN A 111 31.51 33.31 -10.50
C GLN A 111 30.14 32.71 -10.20
N VAL A 112 29.99 32.01 -9.06
CA VAL A 112 28.74 31.38 -8.64
C VAL A 112 28.50 31.73 -7.18
N TRP A 113 27.28 32.18 -6.88
CA TRP A 113 26.84 32.52 -5.55
C TRP A 113 25.71 31.57 -5.19
N SER A 114 25.90 30.76 -4.15
CA SER A 114 24.86 29.90 -3.59
C SER A 114 24.51 30.41 -2.21
N TRP A 115 23.22 30.56 -1.93
CA TRP A 115 22.71 30.79 -0.58
C TRP A 115 21.96 29.55 -0.13
N ASP A 116 22.04 29.24 1.16
CA ASP A 116 21.17 28.27 1.81
C ASP A 116 20.43 28.97 2.94
N ILE A 117 19.24 28.48 3.27
CA ILE A 117 18.43 29.03 4.35
C ILE A 117 18.20 27.92 5.36
N THR A 118 18.84 28.03 6.52
CA THR A 118 18.60 27.12 7.63
C THR A 118 17.32 27.52 8.34
N TYR A 119 16.33 26.62 8.35
CA TYR A 119 15.14 26.80 9.18
C TYR A 119 15.53 26.66 10.65
N CYS A 120 15.50 27.76 11.39
CA CYS A 120 15.65 27.73 12.82
C CYS A 120 14.31 27.31 13.42
N VAL A 121 14.20 26.05 13.85
CA VAL A 121 13.06 25.60 14.67
C VAL A 121 13.11 26.40 15.97
N PRO A 122 12.02 27.07 16.39
CA PRO A 122 11.99 27.73 17.70
C PRO A 122 12.07 26.66 18.79
N GLY A 123 13.30 26.36 19.21
CA GLY A 123 13.60 25.63 20.43
C GLY A 123 13.39 26.56 21.63
N VAL A 124 12.71 26.05 22.64
CA VAL A 124 12.42 26.65 23.94
C VAL A 124 13.53 27.61 24.39
N GLN A 125 13.18 28.86 24.72
CA GLN A 125 14.09 29.78 25.42
C GLN A 125 14.44 29.17 26.77
N GLY A 126 15.65 28.63 26.89
CA GLY A 126 16.14 28.03 28.13
C GLY A 126 17.44 27.26 27.91
N GLU A 127 18.54 27.98 28.08
CA GLU A 127 19.84 27.53 28.59
C GLU A 127 20.34 26.13 28.16
N HIS A 128 21.25 26.15 27.18
CA HIS A 128 22.22 25.11 26.81
C HIS A 128 21.74 23.97 25.89
N GLY A 129 22.26 23.99 24.65
CA GLY A 129 22.44 22.76 23.86
C GLY A 129 22.20 22.90 22.36
N CYS A 130 23.15 23.48 21.61
CA CYS A 130 23.37 23.00 20.25
C CYS A 130 24.29 21.79 20.35
N SER A 131 23.75 20.59 20.18
CA SER A 131 24.55 19.42 19.80
C SER A 131 24.18 19.03 18.38
N ASN A 132 25.09 19.30 17.45
CA ASN A 132 25.42 18.45 16.31
C ASN A 132 26.92 18.18 16.38
#